data_AF-A0A7S7SP39-F1
#
_entry.id   AF-A0A7S7SP39-F1
#
_cell.length_a   1.000
_cell.length_b   1.000
_cell.length_c   1.000
_cell.angle_alpha   90.00
_cell.angle_beta   90.00
_cell.angle_gamma   90.00
#
_symmetry.space_group_name_H-M   'P 1'
#
loop_
_entity.id
_entity.type
_entity.pdbx_description
1 polymer ?
#
loop_
_entity_poly.entity_id
_entity_poly.type
_entity_poly.pdbx_seq_one_letter_code
_entity_poly.pdbx_strand_id
1 'polypeptide(L)'
;MNVTLRKCFTTAAFAITTMAASAAMATPFVITDTVITPGAGYGQDASENNNPTLLGALFKVTNATQAFSLMNAGDYFEFTFGTVNFNEPNSNGGITANEMDKLGVTTTFTFSQPGVGAQMVTATGTAVLGAVNDPNNGANQTDLTIDWATLSPINFGIGGSFKIDLTDLVFTANGTKNAVARVTLLTAEEAPANDVPEPGSLALAGLGLVAAGIARRRQR
;
A
#
# COMPACT_ATOMS: atom_id res chain seq x y z
N MET A 1 15.97 -12.31 80.25
CA MET A 1 17.30 -12.26 79.60
C MET A 1 17.05 -12.04 78.12
N ASN A 2 17.40 -10.87 77.59
CA ASN A 2 16.96 -10.40 76.27
C ASN A 2 17.75 -11.06 75.13
N VAL A 3 17.05 -11.64 74.16
CA VAL A 3 17.59 -12.20 72.92
C VAL A 3 17.56 -11.13 71.84
N THR A 4 18.72 -10.70 71.34
CA THR A 4 18.84 -9.66 70.31
C THR A 4 18.88 -10.30 68.91
N LEU A 5 17.77 -10.23 68.18
CA LEU A 5 17.70 -10.65 66.77
C LEU A 5 18.35 -9.58 65.87
N ARG A 6 19.43 -9.96 65.16
CA ARG A 6 20.03 -9.13 64.10
C ARG A 6 19.32 -9.42 62.77
N LYS A 7 18.61 -8.42 62.23
CA LYS A 7 17.97 -8.48 60.91
C LYS A 7 19.01 -8.20 59.82
N CYS A 8 19.23 -9.17 58.94
CA CYS A 8 20.07 -9.05 57.76
C CYS A 8 19.25 -8.43 56.63
N PHE A 9 19.62 -7.23 56.15
CA PHE A 9 18.99 -6.59 55.00
C PHE A 9 19.70 -7.07 53.72
N THR A 10 18.99 -7.80 52.86
CA THR A 10 19.45 -8.20 51.54
C THR A 10 18.95 -7.18 50.52
N THR A 11 19.84 -6.35 49.99
CA THR A 11 19.52 -5.36 48.96
C THR A 11 19.48 -6.04 47.60
N ALA A 12 18.29 -6.21 47.01
CA ALA A 12 18.13 -6.67 45.65
C ALA A 12 18.34 -5.49 44.67
N ALA A 13 19.37 -5.56 43.84
CA ALA A 13 19.58 -4.59 42.77
C ALA A 13 18.68 -4.94 41.58
N PHE A 14 17.67 -4.11 41.31
CA PHE A 14 16.88 -4.16 40.08
C PHE A 14 17.71 -3.57 38.93
N ALA A 15 18.15 -4.40 38.00
CA ALA A 15 18.72 -3.95 36.74
C ALA A 15 17.57 -3.53 35.81
N ILE A 16 17.41 -2.22 35.60
CA ILE A 16 16.49 -1.68 34.59
C ILE A 16 17.21 -1.79 33.25
N THR A 17 16.92 -2.84 32.48
CA THR A 17 17.27 -2.90 31.06
C THR A 17 16.40 -1.92 30.30
N THR A 18 16.94 -0.74 30.00
CA THR A 18 16.33 0.19 29.05
C THR A 18 16.41 -0.43 27.66
N MET A 19 15.31 -0.99 27.15
CA MET A 19 15.24 -1.37 25.75
C MET A 19 15.28 -0.08 24.94
N ALA A 20 16.37 0.14 24.20
CA ALA A 20 16.43 1.21 23.21
C ALA A 20 15.40 0.87 22.13
N ALA A 21 14.28 1.59 22.12
CA ALA A 21 13.33 1.50 21.02
C ALA A 21 14.03 2.00 19.76
N SER A 22 14.22 1.14 18.76
CA SER A 22 14.62 1.58 17.43
C SER A 22 13.54 2.52 16.90
N ALA A 23 13.88 3.77 16.63
CA ALA A 23 12.95 4.70 16.00
C ALA A 23 12.61 4.16 14.60
N ALA A 24 11.32 3.92 14.33
CA ALA A 24 10.86 3.54 12.99
C ALA A 24 11.20 4.68 12.01
N MET A 25 11.93 4.37 10.94
CA MET A 25 12.19 5.34 9.87
C MET A 25 11.04 5.31 8.87
N ALA A 26 10.67 6.49 8.34
CA ALA A 26 9.65 6.57 7.31
C ALA A 26 10.12 5.83 6.04
N THR A 27 9.27 4.95 5.52
CA THR A 27 9.51 4.23 4.26
C THR A 27 9.19 5.15 3.09
N PRO A 28 10.14 5.49 2.22
CA PRO A 28 9.88 6.34 1.08
C PRO A 28 9.26 5.54 -0.07
N PHE A 29 8.31 6.17 -0.76
CA PHE A 29 7.68 5.65 -1.96
C PHE A 29 7.85 6.66 -3.08
N VAL A 30 8.33 6.18 -4.23
CA VAL A 30 8.46 7.01 -5.43
C VAL A 30 7.94 6.23 -6.63
N ILE A 31 6.81 6.68 -7.16
CA ILE A 31 6.18 6.15 -8.37
C ILE A 31 6.63 7.04 -9.52
N THR A 32 7.41 6.48 -10.44
CA THR A 32 8.01 7.22 -11.56
C THR A 32 7.18 7.18 -12.82
N ASP A 33 6.34 6.15 -12.96
CA ASP A 33 5.51 5.97 -14.14
C ASP A 33 4.21 5.24 -13.79
N THR A 34 3.18 5.51 -14.57
CA THR A 34 1.89 4.82 -14.50
C THR A 34 1.41 4.58 -15.92
N VAL A 35 0.96 3.36 -16.20
CA VAL A 35 0.41 2.98 -17.50
C VAL A 35 -0.94 2.33 -17.28
N ILE A 36 -1.96 2.74 -18.04
CA ILE A 36 -3.24 2.05 -18.11
C ILE A 36 -3.40 1.43 -19.50
N THR A 37 -3.78 0.16 -19.53
CA THR A 37 -4.06 -0.58 -20.76
C THR A 37 -5.48 -1.12 -20.66
N PRO A 38 -6.45 -0.47 -21.31
CA PRO A 38 -7.80 -1.02 -21.41
C PRO A 38 -7.82 -2.23 -22.34
N GLY A 39 -8.74 -3.15 -22.06
CA GLY A 39 -9.04 -4.30 -22.89
C GLY A 39 -9.65 -3.90 -24.22
N ALA A 40 -9.65 -4.84 -25.17
CA ALA A 40 -10.09 -4.59 -26.54
C ALA A 40 -11.59 -4.32 -26.71
N GLY A 41 -12.40 -4.51 -25.66
CA GLY A 41 -13.83 -4.17 -25.67
C GLY A 41 -14.12 -2.70 -25.38
N TYR A 42 -13.10 -1.90 -25.06
CA TYR A 42 -13.25 -0.46 -24.83
C TYR A 42 -12.79 0.34 -26.05
N GLY A 43 -13.46 1.46 -26.31
CA GLY A 43 -13.04 2.39 -27.35
C GLY A 43 -14.16 3.32 -27.76
N GLN A 44 -14.12 3.73 -29.02
CA GLN A 44 -15.20 4.46 -29.66
C GLN A 44 -15.38 3.87 -31.05
N ASP A 45 -16.58 3.41 -31.36
CA ASP A 45 -16.89 2.93 -32.70
C ASP A 45 -16.92 4.10 -33.70
N ALA A 46 -16.51 3.83 -34.93
CA ALA A 46 -16.62 4.82 -36.01
C ALA A 46 -18.09 5.15 -36.34
N SER A 47 -18.98 4.19 -36.09
CA SER A 47 -20.42 4.36 -36.22
C SER A 47 -21.14 3.43 -35.26
N GLU A 48 -21.90 4.04 -34.35
CA GLU A 48 -22.71 3.32 -33.39
C GLU A 48 -23.86 2.60 -34.08
N ASN A 49 -24.42 3.16 -35.15
CA ASN A 49 -25.67 2.67 -35.77
C ASN A 49 -25.56 1.31 -36.48
N ASN A 50 -24.36 0.76 -36.66
CA ASN A 50 -24.14 -0.44 -37.47
C ASN A 50 -23.34 -1.48 -36.70
N ASN A 51 -24.00 -2.16 -35.75
CA ASN A 51 -23.43 -3.24 -34.96
C ASN A 51 -22.21 -2.78 -34.14
N PRO A 52 -22.42 -1.95 -33.11
CA PRO A 52 -21.35 -1.47 -32.24
C PRO A 52 -20.68 -2.66 -31.54
N THR A 53 -19.40 -2.51 -31.25
CA THR A 53 -18.53 -3.54 -30.66
C THR A 53 -17.63 -3.01 -29.56
N LEU A 54 -17.50 -1.69 -29.41
CA LEU A 54 -16.62 -1.05 -28.45
C LEU A 54 -17.44 -0.21 -27.47
N LEU A 55 -17.36 -0.54 -26.19
CA LEU A 55 -17.97 0.25 -25.14
C LEU A 55 -17.27 1.61 -25.02
N GLY A 56 -18.04 2.69 -25.00
CA GLY A 56 -17.63 4.09 -25.00
C GLY A 56 -16.86 4.60 -23.77
N ALA A 57 -15.96 3.80 -23.17
CA ALA A 57 -15.13 4.19 -22.04
C ALA A 57 -13.68 4.45 -22.46
N LEU A 58 -13.21 5.68 -22.27
CA LEU A 58 -11.88 6.14 -22.62
C LEU A 58 -11.03 6.40 -21.38
N PHE A 59 -9.84 5.83 -21.34
CA PHE A 59 -8.92 5.88 -20.22
C PHE A 59 -7.79 6.87 -20.51
N LYS A 60 -7.45 7.69 -19.51
CA LYS A 60 -6.34 8.64 -19.61
C LYS A 60 -5.53 8.62 -18.32
N VAL A 61 -4.20 8.49 -18.46
CA VAL A 61 -3.28 8.58 -17.32
C VAL A 61 -2.83 10.02 -17.09
N THR A 62 -2.59 10.37 -15.84
CA THR A 62 -1.89 11.57 -15.41
C THR A 62 -0.46 11.18 -15.03
N ASN A 63 0.51 11.41 -15.92
CA ASN A 63 1.90 10.99 -15.74
C ASN A 63 2.70 11.96 -14.86
N ALA A 64 2.30 12.09 -13.60
CA ALA A 64 3.06 12.84 -12.60
C ALA A 64 3.78 11.88 -11.65
N THR A 65 5.09 12.07 -11.48
CA THR A 65 5.86 11.39 -10.44
C THR A 65 5.23 11.67 -9.07
N GLN A 66 4.95 10.62 -8.31
CA GLN A 66 4.45 10.73 -6.94
C GLN A 66 5.56 10.35 -5.98
N ALA A 67 5.84 11.20 -5.00
CA ALA A 67 6.83 10.95 -3.96
C ALA A 67 6.21 11.23 -2.58
N PHE A 68 6.25 10.26 -1.70
CA PHE A 68 5.69 10.34 -0.34
C PHE A 68 6.44 9.40 0.61
N SER A 69 6.12 9.45 1.90
CA SER A 69 6.69 8.53 2.89
C SER A 69 5.65 8.13 3.91
N LEU A 70 5.69 6.86 4.31
CA LEU A 70 4.76 6.26 5.28
C LEU A 70 5.57 5.76 6.47
N MET A 71 5.14 6.05 7.70
CA MET A 71 5.95 5.78 8.89
C MET A 71 5.52 4.51 9.61
N ASN A 72 4.22 4.30 9.73
CA ASN A 72 3.63 3.22 10.51
C ASN A 72 2.84 2.25 9.63
N ALA A 73 2.76 0.99 10.05
CA ALA A 73 1.83 0.05 9.45
C ALA A 73 0.39 0.60 9.56
N GLY A 74 -0.33 0.60 8.44
CA GLY A 74 -1.65 1.20 8.29
C GLY A 74 -1.64 2.63 7.73
N ASP A 75 -0.51 3.33 7.73
CA ASP A 75 -0.39 4.61 7.05
C ASP A 75 -0.61 4.41 5.54
N TYR A 76 -1.21 5.39 4.89
CA TYR A 76 -1.49 5.34 3.46
C TYR A 76 -1.36 6.69 2.77
N PHE A 77 -1.17 6.64 1.45
CA PHE A 77 -1.21 7.80 0.58
C PHE A 77 -2.16 7.52 -0.59
N GLU A 78 -3.03 8.48 -0.89
CA GLU A 78 -3.97 8.42 -2.01
C GLU A 78 -3.61 9.45 -3.07
N PHE A 79 -3.74 9.06 -4.33
CA PHE A 79 -3.51 9.96 -5.45
C PHE A 79 -4.37 9.57 -6.65
N THR A 80 -4.76 10.58 -7.42
CA THR A 80 -5.41 10.38 -8.72
C THR A 80 -4.34 10.10 -9.76
N PHE A 81 -4.39 8.92 -10.37
CA PHE A 81 -3.43 8.51 -11.41
C PHE A 81 -3.99 8.66 -12.83
N GLY A 82 -5.29 8.91 -12.96
CA GLY A 82 -5.91 9.08 -14.26
C GLY A 82 -7.40 9.42 -14.18
N THR A 83 -8.06 9.35 -15.33
CA THR A 83 -9.50 9.54 -15.47
C THR A 83 -10.07 8.51 -16.43
N VAL A 84 -11.32 8.14 -16.21
CA VAL A 84 -12.11 7.34 -17.15
C VAL A 84 -13.31 8.18 -17.57
N ASN A 85 -13.44 8.43 -18.87
CA ASN A 85 -14.59 9.09 -19.48
C ASN A 85 -15.49 8.05 -20.10
N PHE A 86 -16.68 7.87 -19.55
CA PHE A 86 -17.72 7.01 -20.10
C PHE A 86 -18.70 7.88 -20.89
N ASN A 87 -18.80 7.63 -22.19
CA ASN A 87 -19.63 8.37 -23.11
C ASN A 87 -20.24 7.42 -24.15
N GLU A 88 -21.34 6.81 -23.75
CA GLU A 88 -22.09 5.82 -24.51
C GLU A 88 -23.37 6.45 -25.09
N PRO A 89 -23.56 6.44 -26.42
CA PRO A 89 -24.76 7.00 -27.04
C PRO A 89 -25.93 6.02 -27.06
N ASN A 90 -27.15 6.55 -26.93
CA ASN A 90 -28.38 5.74 -26.95
C ASN A 90 -28.92 5.45 -28.37
N SER A 91 -28.16 5.68 -29.43
CA SER A 91 -28.67 5.58 -30.81
C SER A 91 -29.17 4.18 -31.18
N ASN A 92 -28.69 3.13 -30.51
CA ASN A 92 -29.20 1.75 -30.63
C ASN A 92 -29.83 1.21 -29.34
N GLY A 93 -30.33 2.12 -28.50
CA GLY A 93 -30.82 1.75 -27.18
C GLY A 93 -29.72 1.62 -26.13
N GLY A 94 -28.53 2.20 -26.36
CA GLY A 94 -27.39 2.24 -25.44
C GLY A 94 -26.48 1.04 -25.60
N ILE A 95 -25.96 0.53 -24.48
CA ILE A 95 -25.03 -0.60 -24.42
C ILE A 95 -25.71 -1.84 -25.03
N THR A 96 -25.08 -2.42 -26.04
CA THR A 96 -25.54 -3.63 -26.71
C THR A 96 -24.80 -4.88 -26.22
N ALA A 97 -25.32 -6.06 -26.55
CA ALA A 97 -24.71 -7.34 -26.16
C ALA A 97 -23.28 -7.55 -26.69
N ASN A 98 -22.93 -6.90 -27.81
CA ASN A 98 -21.62 -7.04 -28.44
C ASN A 98 -20.52 -6.27 -27.71
N GLU A 99 -20.88 -5.31 -26.87
CA GLU A 99 -19.94 -4.41 -26.16
C GLU A 99 -19.66 -4.89 -24.73
N MET A 100 -20.25 -6.01 -24.32
CA MET A 100 -20.13 -6.54 -22.96
C MET A 100 -18.94 -7.50 -22.78
N ASP A 101 -18.12 -7.71 -23.80
CA ASP A 101 -16.99 -8.64 -23.79
C ASP A 101 -15.63 -7.92 -23.73
N LYS A 102 -14.58 -8.63 -23.29
CA LYS A 102 -13.19 -8.14 -23.26
C LYS A 102 -12.97 -6.83 -22.49
N LEU A 103 -13.80 -6.56 -21.48
CA LEU A 103 -13.77 -5.38 -20.62
C LEU A 103 -12.72 -5.46 -19.48
N GLY A 104 -11.63 -6.21 -19.66
CA GLY A 104 -10.54 -6.21 -18.68
C GLY A 104 -9.77 -4.89 -18.71
N VAL A 105 -9.20 -4.45 -17.60
CA VAL A 105 -8.27 -3.31 -17.57
C VAL A 105 -7.04 -3.69 -16.76
N THR A 106 -5.86 -3.26 -17.20
CA THR A 106 -4.63 -3.39 -16.40
C THR A 106 -4.01 -2.02 -16.17
N THR A 107 -3.57 -1.75 -14.93
CA THR A 107 -2.78 -0.58 -14.59
C THR A 107 -1.44 -1.04 -14.03
N THR A 108 -0.34 -0.46 -14.50
CA THR A 108 1.01 -0.74 -14.00
C THR A 108 1.58 0.51 -13.33
N PHE A 109 2.07 0.37 -12.10
CA PHE A 109 2.80 1.41 -11.38
C PHE A 109 4.27 1.03 -11.28
N THR A 110 5.17 1.91 -11.70
CA THR A 110 6.62 1.67 -11.60
C THR A 110 7.21 2.38 -10.39
N PHE A 111 7.68 1.61 -9.41
CA PHE A 111 8.30 2.13 -8.19
C PHE A 111 9.82 2.17 -8.32
N SER A 112 10.41 3.35 -8.13
CA SER A 112 11.86 3.50 -7.92
C SER A 112 12.25 3.38 -6.44
N GLN A 113 11.31 3.63 -5.53
CA GLN A 113 11.42 3.38 -4.08
C GLN A 113 10.12 2.73 -3.58
N PRO A 114 10.18 1.66 -2.77
CA PRO A 114 11.37 0.98 -2.23
C PRO A 114 12.08 0.03 -3.22
N GLY A 115 12.02 0.29 -4.53
CA GLY A 115 12.80 -0.43 -5.54
C GLY A 115 12.17 -1.72 -6.04
N VAL A 116 10.85 -1.90 -5.83
CA VAL A 116 10.11 -3.10 -6.27
C VAL A 116 9.79 -3.13 -7.78
N GLY A 117 10.15 -2.09 -8.53
CA GLY A 117 9.91 -2.02 -9.97
C GLY A 117 8.43 -1.91 -10.34
N ALA A 118 8.06 -2.51 -11.47
CA ALA A 118 6.70 -2.46 -12.00
C ALA A 118 5.75 -3.41 -11.26
N GLN A 119 4.62 -2.88 -10.81
CA GLN A 119 3.55 -3.60 -10.11
C GLN A 119 2.25 -3.45 -10.91
N MET A 120 1.66 -4.58 -11.30
CA MET A 120 0.47 -4.62 -12.16
C MET A 120 -0.78 -4.94 -11.35
N VAL A 121 -1.78 -4.08 -11.47
CA VAL A 121 -3.12 -4.23 -10.89
C VAL A 121 -4.12 -4.48 -12.02
N THR A 122 -5.01 -5.46 -11.86
CA THR A 122 -6.01 -5.83 -12.87
C THR A 122 -7.41 -5.45 -12.41
N ALA A 123 -8.29 -5.10 -13.34
CA ALA A 123 -9.71 -4.88 -13.11
C ALA A 123 -10.57 -5.69 -14.06
N THR A 124 -11.79 -5.98 -13.61
CA THR A 124 -12.87 -6.55 -14.41
C THR A 124 -13.93 -5.49 -14.68
N GLY A 125 -14.17 -5.19 -15.95
CA GLY A 125 -15.29 -4.38 -16.39
C GLY A 125 -16.56 -5.22 -16.53
N THR A 126 -17.67 -4.70 -16.02
CA THR A 126 -19.01 -5.27 -16.22
C THR A 126 -19.92 -4.16 -16.71
N ALA A 127 -20.48 -4.34 -17.91
CA ALA A 127 -21.48 -3.45 -18.48
C ALA A 127 -22.88 -4.05 -18.31
N VAL A 128 -23.91 -3.22 -18.31
CA VAL A 128 -25.32 -3.63 -18.29
C VAL A 128 -25.96 -3.21 -19.60
N LEU A 129 -26.63 -4.15 -20.26
CA LEU A 129 -27.33 -3.91 -21.52
C LEU A 129 -28.47 -2.90 -21.33
N GLY A 130 -28.56 -1.93 -22.25
CA GLY A 130 -29.65 -0.97 -22.30
C GLY A 130 -29.20 0.49 -22.35
N ALA A 131 -30.18 1.38 -22.25
CA ALA A 131 -29.98 2.81 -22.45
C ALA A 131 -29.20 3.42 -21.28
N VAL A 132 -28.17 4.19 -21.60
CA VAL A 132 -27.37 4.93 -20.64
C VAL A 132 -28.05 6.27 -20.34
N ASN A 133 -27.96 6.77 -19.12
CA ASN A 133 -28.70 7.97 -18.67
C ASN A 133 -30.24 7.83 -18.70
N ASP A 134 -30.79 6.61 -18.65
CA ASP A 134 -32.25 6.44 -18.63
C ASP A 134 -32.84 6.71 -17.23
N PRO A 135 -33.66 7.76 -17.05
CA PRO A 135 -34.32 8.02 -15.77
C PRO A 135 -35.36 6.96 -15.40
N ASN A 136 -35.83 6.13 -16.35
CA ASN A 136 -36.90 5.15 -16.14
C ASN A 136 -36.41 3.76 -15.73
N ASN A 137 -35.13 3.44 -15.92
CA ASN A 137 -34.55 2.16 -15.50
C ASN A 137 -34.21 2.11 -14.00
N GLY A 138 -34.79 3.03 -13.23
CA GLY A 138 -34.43 3.35 -11.86
C GLY A 138 -33.16 4.19 -11.84
N ALA A 139 -33.22 5.39 -11.25
CA ALA A 139 -32.14 6.39 -11.23
C ALA A 139 -30.79 5.94 -10.62
N ASN A 140 -30.64 4.66 -10.27
CA ASN A 140 -29.46 4.05 -9.64
C ASN A 140 -29.01 2.77 -10.35
N GLN A 141 -29.50 2.46 -11.56
CA GLN A 141 -28.96 1.32 -12.28
C GLN A 141 -27.53 1.65 -12.75
N THR A 142 -26.62 0.71 -12.50
CA THR A 142 -25.23 0.83 -12.91
C THR A 142 -25.10 0.34 -14.35
N ASP A 143 -24.64 1.21 -15.23
CA ASP A 143 -24.42 0.91 -16.65
C ASP A 143 -23.05 0.27 -16.86
N LEU A 144 -22.03 0.72 -16.11
CA LEU A 144 -20.67 0.20 -16.17
C LEU A 144 -20.02 0.20 -14.78
N THR A 145 -19.48 -0.95 -14.38
CA THR A 145 -18.57 -1.10 -13.24
C THR A 145 -17.19 -1.48 -13.73
N ILE A 146 -16.15 -0.89 -13.17
CA ILE A 146 -14.75 -1.33 -13.28
C ILE A 146 -14.31 -1.68 -11.86
N ASP A 147 -14.21 -2.98 -11.58
CA ASP A 147 -13.89 -3.56 -10.28
C ASP A 147 -12.40 -3.95 -10.24
N TRP A 148 -11.62 -3.26 -9.41
CA TRP A 148 -10.17 -3.45 -9.31
C TRP A 148 -9.79 -4.49 -8.26
N ALA A 149 -8.93 -5.42 -8.64
CA ALA A 149 -8.32 -6.33 -7.68
C ALA A 149 -7.32 -5.57 -6.79
N THR A 150 -7.33 -5.85 -5.48
CA THR A 150 -6.26 -5.42 -4.58
C THR A 150 -4.98 -6.20 -4.88
N LEU A 151 -3.85 -5.50 -5.02
CA LEU A 151 -2.52 -6.10 -5.08
C LEU A 151 -1.87 -6.08 -3.69
N SER A 152 -1.81 -7.24 -3.03
CA SER A 152 -1.30 -7.38 -1.66
C SER A 152 -0.86 -8.82 -1.35
N PRO A 153 0.23 -9.04 -0.58
CA PRO A 153 1.24 -8.06 -0.18
C PRO A 153 2.32 -7.90 -1.27
N ILE A 154 2.92 -6.72 -1.35
CA ILE A 154 4.12 -6.44 -2.15
C ILE A 154 5.27 -6.27 -1.17
N ASN A 155 6.20 -7.22 -1.19
CA ASN A 155 7.33 -7.23 -0.28
C ASN A 155 8.47 -6.35 -0.80
N PHE A 156 9.19 -5.70 0.12
CA PHE A 156 10.38 -4.91 -0.18
C PHE A 156 11.36 -4.98 1.00
N GLY A 157 12.64 -4.70 0.71
CA GLY A 157 13.66 -4.62 1.76
C GLY A 157 13.72 -5.87 2.64
N ILE A 158 14.03 -5.66 3.93
CA ILE A 158 14.01 -6.71 4.96
C ILE A 158 12.72 -6.61 5.78
N GLY A 159 11.78 -7.52 5.53
CA GLY A 159 10.52 -7.61 6.28
C GLY A 159 9.46 -6.56 5.92
N GLY A 160 9.78 -5.60 5.05
CA GLY A 160 8.86 -4.57 4.60
C GLY A 160 7.79 -5.13 3.65
N SER A 161 6.55 -4.65 3.80
CA SER A 161 5.49 -4.94 2.84
C SER A 161 4.48 -3.81 2.73
N PHE A 162 3.86 -3.67 1.56
CA PHE A 162 2.76 -2.73 1.32
C PHE A 162 1.70 -3.36 0.42
N LYS A 163 0.59 -2.65 0.20
CA LYS A 163 -0.43 -3.01 -0.78
C LYS A 163 -0.83 -1.82 -1.63
N ILE A 164 -1.41 -2.13 -2.79
CA ILE A 164 -2.02 -1.16 -3.69
C ILE A 164 -3.49 -1.52 -3.84
N ASP A 165 -4.36 -0.58 -3.49
CA ASP A 165 -5.81 -0.64 -3.71
C ASP A 165 -6.20 0.46 -4.70
N LEU A 166 -7.05 0.15 -5.68
CA LEU A 166 -7.64 1.14 -6.57
C LEU A 166 -9.12 1.28 -6.24
N THR A 167 -9.65 2.50 -6.36
CA THR A 167 -11.08 2.74 -6.15
C THR A 167 -11.87 2.25 -7.35
N ASP A 168 -12.85 1.40 -7.11
CA ASP A 168 -13.80 0.94 -8.14
C ASP A 168 -14.55 2.10 -8.79
N LEU A 169 -14.78 1.98 -10.09
CA LEU A 169 -15.48 2.99 -10.85
C LEU A 169 -16.85 2.47 -11.22
N VAL A 170 -17.88 3.17 -10.76
CA VAL A 170 -19.28 2.86 -11.03
C VAL A 170 -19.90 4.01 -11.81
N PHE A 171 -20.42 3.74 -13.01
CA PHE A 171 -21.11 4.71 -13.85
C PHE A 171 -22.58 4.32 -13.95
N THR A 172 -23.46 5.27 -13.63
CA THR A 172 -24.93 5.17 -13.79
C THR A 172 -25.45 6.11 -14.89
N ALA A 173 -24.51 6.75 -15.59
CA ALA A 173 -24.70 7.80 -16.58
C ALA A 173 -23.35 8.09 -17.25
N ASN A 174 -23.41 8.74 -18.41
CA ASN A 174 -22.25 9.32 -19.08
C ASN A 174 -21.58 10.35 -18.18
N GLY A 175 -20.25 10.34 -18.16
CA GLY A 175 -19.49 11.23 -17.32
C GLY A 175 -18.02 10.85 -17.20
N THR A 176 -17.29 11.66 -16.44
CA THR A 176 -15.87 11.41 -16.16
C THR A 176 -15.70 11.12 -14.68
N LYS A 177 -14.93 10.09 -14.35
CA LYS A 177 -14.51 9.78 -12.98
C LYS A 177 -13.00 9.75 -12.87
N ASN A 178 -12.51 10.13 -11.69
CA ASN A 178 -11.10 10.02 -11.35
C ASN A 178 -10.77 8.57 -11.01
N ALA A 179 -9.69 8.06 -11.58
CA ALA A 179 -9.08 6.80 -11.18
C ALA A 179 -8.09 7.09 -10.04
N VAL A 180 -8.38 6.54 -8.86
CA VAL A 180 -7.64 6.82 -7.62
C VAL A 180 -6.97 5.54 -7.16
N ALA A 181 -5.70 5.66 -6.77
CA ALA A 181 -4.92 4.59 -6.16
C ALA A 181 -4.55 4.95 -4.73
N ARG A 182 -4.51 3.95 -3.86
CA ARG A 182 -4.08 4.02 -2.48
C ARG A 182 -2.92 3.05 -2.27
N VAL A 183 -1.82 3.57 -1.75
CA VAL A 183 -0.69 2.76 -1.27
C VAL A 183 -0.74 2.72 0.24
N THR A 184 -0.79 1.53 0.83
CA THR A 184 -0.83 1.34 2.28
C THR A 184 0.36 0.53 2.74
N LEU A 185 1.13 1.08 3.69
CA LEU A 185 2.22 0.36 4.33
C LEU A 185 1.64 -0.73 5.24
N LEU A 186 1.99 -1.99 5.04
CA LEU A 186 1.53 -3.10 5.86
C LEU A 186 2.53 -3.44 6.95
N THR A 187 3.82 -3.39 6.63
CA THR A 187 4.91 -3.60 7.57
C THR A 187 6.07 -2.72 7.15
N ALA A 188 6.61 -1.92 8.07
CA ALA A 188 7.81 -1.13 7.82
C ALA A 188 9.02 -2.05 7.71
N GLU A 189 9.98 -1.68 6.86
CA GLU A 189 11.26 -2.39 6.79
C GLU A 189 11.99 -2.30 8.14
N GLU A 190 12.56 -3.42 8.58
CA GLU A 190 13.41 -3.42 9.77
C GLU A 190 14.70 -2.67 9.44
N ALA A 191 15.04 -1.69 10.28
CA ALA A 191 16.36 -1.07 10.19
C ALA A 191 17.42 -2.18 10.34
N PRO A 192 18.48 -2.20 9.52
CA PRO A 192 19.56 -3.15 9.72
C PRO A 192 20.02 -3.01 11.16
N ALA A 193 20.09 -4.12 11.88
CA ALA A 193 20.60 -4.15 13.24
C ALA A 193 22.00 -3.51 13.19
N ASN A 194 22.10 -2.25 13.61
CA ASN A 194 23.37 -1.69 13.96
C ASN A 194 23.77 -2.46 15.21
N ASP A 195 24.51 -3.54 15.03
CA ASP A 195 25.25 -4.23 16.07
C ASP A 195 26.24 -3.21 16.64
N VAL A 196 25.75 -2.30 17.49
CA VAL A 196 26.58 -1.41 18.28
C VAL A 196 27.42 -2.33 19.16
N PRO A 197 28.75 -2.37 19.01
CA PRO A 197 29.58 -3.12 19.94
C PRO A 197 29.39 -2.49 21.32
N GLU A 198 28.77 -3.22 22.25
CA GLU A 198 28.51 -2.73 23.60
C GLU A 198 29.82 -2.19 24.21
N PRO A 199 29.93 -0.89 24.56
CA PRO A 199 31.18 -0.37 25.12
C PRO A 199 31.43 -0.79 26.58
N GLY A 200 30.54 -1.56 27.22
CA GLY A 200 30.54 -1.77 28.67
C GLY A 200 30.93 -3.18 29.15
N SER A 201 30.65 -4.22 28.36
CA SER A 201 30.73 -5.60 28.85
C SER A 201 32.18 -6.10 28.99
N LEU A 202 33.13 -5.56 28.22
CA LEU A 202 34.56 -5.82 28.40
C LEU A 202 35.19 -5.01 29.54
N ALA A 203 34.73 -3.77 29.78
CA ALA A 203 35.29 -2.92 30.83
C ALA A 203 34.85 -3.38 32.24
N LEU A 204 33.62 -3.86 32.39
CA LEU A 204 33.11 -4.34 33.69
C LEU A 204 33.69 -5.70 34.08
N ALA A 205 33.97 -6.58 33.11
CA ALA A 205 34.72 -7.82 33.36
C ALA A 205 36.16 -7.53 33.82
N GLY A 206 36.80 -6.48 33.27
CA GLY A 206 38.14 -6.03 33.69
C GLY A 206 38.16 -5.43 35.10
N LEU A 207 37.17 -4.60 35.47
CA LEU A 207 37.09 -3.98 36.80
C LEU A 207 36.75 -4.99 37.91
N GLY A 208 35.98 -6.05 37.61
CA GLY A 208 35.69 -7.13 38.56
C GLY A 208 36.94 -7.91 39.00
N LEU A 209 37.89 -8.14 38.08
CA LEU A 209 39.15 -8.83 38.39
C LEU A 209 40.13 -7.97 39.20
N VAL A 210 40.17 -6.65 38.98
CA VAL A 210 41.02 -5.74 39.76
C VAL A 210 40.52 -5.59 41.21
N ALA A 211 39.20 -5.55 41.43
CA ALA A 211 38.63 -5.47 42.77
C ALA A 211 38.90 -6.74 43.61
N ALA A 212 38.86 -7.93 42.99
CA ALA A 212 39.18 -9.19 43.66
C ALA A 212 40.68 -9.31 44.01
N GLY A 213 41.57 -8.75 43.18
CA GLY A 213 43.02 -8.72 43.43
C GLY A 213 43.42 -7.83 44.61
N ILE A 214 42.79 -6.66 44.78
CA ILE A 214 43.10 -5.70 45.86
C ILE A 214 42.56 -6.19 47.21
N ALA A 215 41.39 -6.86 47.24
CA ALA A 215 40.81 -7.38 48.48
C ALA A 215 41.68 -8.47 49.13
N ARG A 216 42.42 -9.28 48.35
CA ARG A 216 43.27 -10.36 48.88
C ARG A 216 44.55 -9.86 49.57
N ARG A 217 45.00 -8.62 49.29
CA ARG A 217 46.24 -8.08 49.86
C ARG A 217 46.07 -7.49 51.27
N ARG A 218 44.84 -7.30 51.75
CA ARG A 218 44.56 -6.78 53.10
C ARG A 218 44.27 -7.87 54.15
N GLN A 219 44.35 -9.15 53.78
CA GLN A 219 44.17 -10.29 54.69
C GLN A 219 45.44 -11.11 54.93
N ARG A 220 46.62 -10.53 54.66
CA ARG A 220 47.91 -11.06 55.15
C ARG A 220 48.56 -10.06 56.08
#